data_AF-A0A937IAB1-F1
#
_entry.id   AF-A0A937IAB1-F1
#
_cell.length_a   1.000
_cell.length_b   1.000
_cell.length_c   1.000
_cell.angle_alpha   90.00
_cell.angle_beta   90.00
_cell.angle_gamma   90.00
#
_symmetry.space_group_name_H-M   'P 1'
#
loop_
_entity.id
_entity.type
_entity.pdbx_description
1 polymer ?
#
loop_
_entity_poly.entity_id
_entity_poly.type
_entity_poly.pdbx_seq_one_letter_code
_entity_poly.pdbx_strand_id
1 'polypeptide(L)'
;MSAYFVQERIGEISLLRLQGGTPPPYSLVPGAGNETDSLILPAGQQIPVDGQDVRGYVRSDIAQDGQFVTIGGWSVDVVNAANPEVLVFVNGEFRASVSPDIRRADVEAEIAEAVGLTPGFSTILPITEFRVLNEEQVRVFGISGSSATELNVTSWVFAD
;
A
#
# COMPACT_ATOMS: atom_id res chain seq x y z
N MET A 1 -11.62 -1.06 -26.40
CA MET A 1 -10.70 0.08 -26.46
C MET A 1 -9.37 -0.42 -25.92
N SER A 2 -8.26 -0.34 -26.68
CA SER A 2 -6.95 -0.80 -26.19
C SER A 2 -6.30 0.37 -25.47
N ALA A 3 -6.04 0.25 -24.18
CA ALA A 3 -5.25 1.25 -23.45
C ALA A 3 -3.78 0.84 -23.47
N TYR A 4 -2.91 1.82 -23.64
CA TYR A 4 -1.46 1.65 -23.67
C TYR A 4 -0.88 2.49 -22.55
N PHE A 5 0.00 1.89 -21.75
CA PHE A 5 0.84 2.66 -20.84
C PHE A 5 2.20 2.87 -21.49
N VAL A 6 2.65 4.11 -21.48
CA VAL A 6 4.02 4.47 -21.84
C VAL A 6 4.81 4.43 -20.53
N GLN A 7 5.74 3.50 -20.43
CA GLN A 7 6.73 3.51 -19.36
C GLN A 7 8.03 4.02 -19.97
N GLU A 8 8.49 5.18 -19.50
CA GLU A 8 9.80 5.72 -19.85
C GLU A 8 10.80 5.31 -18.77
N ARG A 9 11.84 4.58 -19.18
CA ARG A 9 13.04 4.31 -18.36
C ARG A 9 14.24 4.88 -19.10
N ILE A 10 15.36 5.09 -18.40
CA ILE A 10 16.58 5.69 -18.97
C ILE A 10 16.98 4.91 -20.25
N GLY A 11 16.73 5.53 -21.41
CA GLY A 11 17.07 4.98 -22.73
C GLY A 11 16.05 4.01 -23.35
N GLU A 12 14.91 3.74 -22.70
CA GLU A 12 13.91 2.79 -23.21
C GLU A 12 12.48 3.33 -23.03
N ILE A 13 11.71 3.32 -24.12
CA ILE A 13 10.26 3.56 -24.10
C ILE A 13 9.57 2.20 -24.26
N SER A 14 8.94 1.71 -23.21
CA SER A 14 8.16 0.48 -23.25
C SER A 14 6.67 0.81 -23.40
N LEU A 15 6.05 0.27 -24.45
CA LEU A 15 4.60 0.34 -24.67
C LEU A 15 3.93 -0.92 -24.13
N LEU A 16 3.33 -0.80 -22.95
CA LEU A 16 2.55 -1.89 -22.37
C LEU A 16 1.14 -1.86 -22.96
N ARG A 17 0.88 -2.79 -23.90
CA ARG A 17 -0.46 -3.00 -24.45
C ARG A 17 -1.30 -3.77 -23.44
N LEU A 18 -2.34 -3.14 -22.90
CA LEU A 18 -3.34 -3.84 -22.11
C LEU A 18 -4.11 -4.79 -23.03
N GLN A 19 -3.87 -6.09 -22.88
CA GLN A 19 -4.79 -7.10 -23.41
C GLN A 19 -6.05 -7.10 -22.54
N GLY A 20 -7.03 -6.27 -22.89
CA GLY A 20 -8.43 -6.44 -22.47
C GLY A 20 -8.78 -6.29 -20.98
N GLY A 21 -7.86 -5.88 -20.10
CA GLY A 21 -8.15 -5.59 -18.70
C GLY A 21 -8.35 -4.10 -18.44
N THR A 22 -9.24 -3.76 -17.50
CA THR A 22 -9.20 -2.46 -16.81
C THR A 22 -7.79 -2.30 -16.22
N PRO A 23 -7.10 -1.17 -16.43
CA PRO A 23 -5.83 -0.93 -15.75
C PRO A 23 -5.93 -1.23 -14.25
N PRO A 24 -4.89 -1.79 -13.62
CA PRO A 24 -4.85 -1.82 -12.16
C PRO A 24 -4.98 -0.37 -11.67
N PRO A 25 -5.83 -0.11 -10.66
CA PRO A 25 -6.10 1.26 -10.23
C PRO A 25 -4.83 1.96 -9.72
N TYR A 26 -3.84 1.23 -9.21
CA TYR A 26 -2.56 1.77 -8.79
C TYR A 26 -1.40 0.96 -9.41
N SER A 27 -0.27 1.61 -9.68
CA SER A 27 0.95 0.94 -10.13
C SER A 27 2.16 1.41 -9.32
N LEU A 28 3.05 0.48 -8.96
CA LEU A 28 4.31 0.76 -8.29
C LEU A 28 5.44 0.89 -9.33
N VAL A 29 6.16 2.00 -9.29
CA VAL A 29 7.32 2.29 -10.12
C VAL A 29 8.55 2.29 -9.23
N PRO A 30 9.41 1.27 -9.32
CA PRO A 30 10.66 1.25 -8.58
C PRO A 30 11.57 2.42 -9.00
N GLY A 31 12.16 3.11 -8.02
CA GLY A 31 13.13 4.16 -8.25
C GLY A 31 14.41 3.62 -8.87
N ALA A 32 15.07 4.44 -9.69
CA ALA A 32 16.37 4.10 -10.27
C ALA A 32 17.51 4.76 -9.48
N GLY A 33 18.54 3.98 -9.13
CA GLY A 33 19.71 4.51 -8.44
C GLY A 33 19.38 5.05 -7.04
N ASN A 34 19.37 6.38 -6.90
CA ASN A 34 19.09 7.08 -5.63
C ASN A 34 17.67 7.67 -5.57
N GLU A 35 16.86 7.46 -6.60
CA GLU A 35 15.47 7.91 -6.62
C GLU A 35 14.62 7.01 -5.72
N THR A 36 13.67 7.59 -5.00
CA THR A 36 12.65 6.83 -4.27
C THR A 36 11.66 6.21 -5.25
N ASP A 37 11.00 5.14 -4.81
CA ASP A 37 9.88 4.59 -5.56
C ASP A 37 8.76 5.62 -5.74
N SER A 38 7.89 5.38 -6.70
CA SER A 38 6.70 6.18 -6.96
C SER A 38 5.47 5.31 -7.15
N LEU A 39 4.30 5.86 -6.85
CA LEU A 39 3.01 5.27 -7.16
C LEU A 39 2.33 6.07 -8.27
N ILE A 40 1.74 5.37 -9.25
CA ILE A 40 0.83 5.95 -10.24
C ILE A 40 -0.59 5.69 -9.75
N LEU A 41 -1.33 6.76 -9.51
CA LEU A 41 -2.74 6.79 -9.09
C LEU A 41 -3.69 6.44 -10.25
N PRO A 42 -4.98 6.12 -10.00
CA PRO A 42 -5.94 5.80 -11.07
C PRO A 42 -6.10 6.91 -12.12
N ALA A 43 -5.91 8.16 -11.69
CA ALA A 43 -5.97 9.35 -12.55
C ALA A 43 -4.71 9.57 -13.40
N GLY A 44 -3.69 8.71 -13.27
CA GLY A 44 -2.39 8.84 -13.94
C GLY A 44 -1.40 9.76 -13.26
N GLN A 45 -1.78 10.38 -12.13
CA GLN A 45 -0.87 11.19 -11.33
C GLN A 45 0.20 10.29 -10.69
N GLN A 46 1.46 10.68 -10.80
CA GLN A 46 2.58 10.04 -10.11
C GLN A 46 2.86 10.78 -8.80
N ILE A 47 3.00 10.02 -7.71
CA ILE A 47 3.37 10.53 -6.39
C ILE A 47 4.60 9.77 -5.85
N PRO A 48 5.54 10.46 -5.18
CA PRO A 48 6.71 9.80 -4.60
C PRO A 48 6.35 9.00 -3.34
N VAL A 49 7.09 7.92 -3.10
CA VAL A 49 7.14 7.22 -1.81
C VAL A 49 8.25 7.88 -0.97
N ASP A 50 7.93 9.03 -0.37
CA ASP A 50 8.89 9.90 0.33
C ASP A 50 8.91 9.73 1.86
N GLY A 51 7.93 9.00 2.41
CA GLY A 51 7.88 8.69 3.83
C GLY A 51 7.54 9.87 4.75
N GLN A 52 7.02 10.98 4.20
CA GLN A 52 6.89 12.23 4.96
C GLN A 52 5.54 12.37 5.68
N ASP A 53 4.43 12.16 4.97
CA ASP A 53 3.13 12.60 5.46
C ASP A 53 2.40 11.53 6.28
N VAL A 54 2.69 10.26 6.00
CA VAL A 54 1.97 9.14 6.59
C VAL A 54 2.85 8.38 7.56
N ARG A 55 2.32 8.07 8.74
CA ARG A 55 2.87 7.05 9.63
C ARG A 55 1.96 5.85 9.65
N GLY A 56 2.53 4.67 9.73
CA GLY A 56 1.74 3.47 9.86
C GLY A 56 2.56 2.23 10.07
N TYR A 57 1.84 1.18 10.42
CA TYR A 57 2.39 -0.15 10.64
C TYR A 57 1.52 -1.21 10.01
N VAL A 58 2.17 -2.31 9.64
CA VAL A 58 1.54 -3.47 9.03
C VAL A 58 1.92 -4.70 9.84
N ARG A 59 0.94 -5.57 10.03
CA ARG A 59 1.10 -6.95 10.44
C ARG A 59 0.37 -7.86 9.46
N SER A 60 0.86 -9.08 9.33
CA SER A 60 0.17 -10.14 8.60
C SER A 60 -0.03 -11.37 9.48
N ASP A 61 -1.08 -12.12 9.19
CA ASP A 61 -1.35 -13.42 9.78
C ASP A 61 -1.92 -14.37 8.72
N ILE A 62 -1.67 -15.67 8.85
CA ILE A 62 -2.19 -16.70 7.95
C ILE A 62 -3.35 -17.40 8.66
N ALA A 63 -4.51 -17.47 8.02
CA ALA A 63 -5.66 -18.18 8.55
C ALA A 63 -5.32 -19.65 8.84
N GLN A 64 -5.98 -20.26 9.83
CA GLN A 64 -5.69 -21.63 10.27
C GLN A 64 -5.83 -22.68 9.15
N ASP A 65 -6.66 -22.41 8.13
CA ASP A 65 -6.83 -23.28 6.96
C ASP A 65 -5.75 -23.10 5.89
N GLY A 66 -4.86 -22.11 6.05
CA GLY A 66 -3.80 -21.77 5.11
C GLY A 66 -4.28 -21.15 3.80
N GLN A 67 -5.56 -20.80 3.69
CA GLN A 67 -6.16 -20.32 2.44
C GLN A 67 -6.12 -18.80 2.29
N PHE A 68 -5.94 -18.09 3.40
CA PHE A 68 -6.04 -16.64 3.45
C PHE A 68 -4.92 -16.02 4.26
N VAL A 69 -4.45 -14.86 3.79
CA VAL A 69 -3.55 -13.96 4.50
C VAL A 69 -4.36 -12.74 4.93
N THR A 70 -4.42 -12.50 6.24
CA THR A 70 -4.94 -11.24 6.78
C THR A 70 -3.81 -10.24 6.82
N ILE A 71 -4.01 -9.07 6.23
CA ILE A 71 -3.10 -7.93 6.30
C ILE A 71 -3.83 -6.83 7.05
N GLY A 72 -3.28 -6.40 8.17
CA GLY A 72 -3.90 -5.37 9.00
C GLY A 72 -2.87 -4.45 9.62
N GLY A 73 -3.35 -3.41 10.30
CA GLY A 73 -2.46 -2.41 10.85
C GLY A 73 -3.15 -1.10 11.14
N TRP A 74 -2.39 -0.02 11.03
CA TRP A 74 -2.94 1.33 11.06
C TRP A 74 -2.13 2.28 10.17
N SER A 75 -2.78 3.34 9.71
CA SER A 75 -2.22 4.39 8.86
C SER A 75 -2.81 5.74 9.27
N VAL A 76 -1.97 6.75 9.49
CA VAL A 76 -2.35 8.11 9.92
C VAL A 76 -1.58 9.13 9.10
N ASP A 77 -2.29 10.10 8.52
CA ASP A 77 -1.66 11.32 8.01
C ASP A 77 -1.36 12.24 9.20
N VAL A 78 -0.08 12.41 9.52
CA VAL A 78 0.38 13.20 10.67
C VAL A 78 0.54 14.69 10.35
N VAL A 79 0.27 15.09 9.11
CA VAL A 79 0.30 16.48 8.66
C VAL A 79 -1.12 17.05 8.63
N ASN A 80 -2.09 16.29 8.15
CA ASN A 80 -3.46 16.74 7.93
C ASN A 80 -4.50 16.12 8.87
N ALA A 81 -4.09 15.22 9.78
CA ALA A 81 -4.99 14.50 10.68
C ALA A 81 -6.13 13.80 9.92
N ALA A 82 -5.74 12.86 9.04
CA ALA A 82 -6.66 12.10 8.19
C ALA A 82 -6.33 10.59 8.19
N ASN A 83 -7.28 9.78 7.73
CA ASN A 83 -7.09 8.34 7.48
C ASN A 83 -6.57 8.15 6.04
N PRO A 84 -5.28 7.85 5.82
CA PRO A 84 -4.73 7.63 4.49
C PRO A 84 -5.27 6.31 3.92
N GLU A 85 -5.60 6.28 2.63
CA GLU A 85 -5.94 5.03 1.96
C GLU A 85 -4.72 4.09 1.97
N VAL A 86 -4.95 2.78 2.16
CA VAL A 86 -3.89 1.78 2.28
C VAL A 86 -3.89 0.88 1.05
N LEU A 87 -2.75 0.82 0.37
CA LEU A 87 -2.55 0.01 -0.82
C LEU A 87 -1.67 -1.20 -0.50
N VAL A 88 -2.07 -2.38 -0.97
CA VAL A 88 -1.30 -3.61 -0.84
C VAL A 88 -0.78 -4.04 -2.20
N PHE A 89 0.53 -4.23 -2.29
CA PHE A 89 1.23 -4.77 -3.44
C PHE A 89 1.88 -6.10 -3.09
N VAL A 90 1.81 -7.05 -4.02
CA VAL A 90 2.47 -8.35 -3.92
C VAL A 90 3.34 -8.52 -5.16
N ASN A 91 4.65 -8.67 -4.96
CA ASN A 91 5.67 -8.75 -6.01
C ASN A 91 5.58 -7.59 -7.02
N GLY A 92 5.27 -6.38 -6.52
CA GLY A 92 5.12 -5.17 -7.33
C GLY A 92 3.76 -5.00 -8.03
N GLU A 93 2.86 -5.99 -7.93
CA GLU A 93 1.51 -5.93 -8.50
C GLU A 93 0.48 -5.48 -7.46
N PHE A 94 -0.41 -4.56 -7.83
CA PHE A 94 -1.49 -4.11 -6.97
C PHE A 94 -2.49 -5.24 -6.68
N ARG A 95 -2.85 -5.42 -5.40
CA ARG A 95 -3.80 -6.44 -4.94
C ARG A 95 -5.04 -5.88 -4.28
N ALA A 96 -4.88 -4.87 -3.43
CA ALA A 96 -6.00 -4.30 -2.69
C ALA A 96 -5.80 -2.83 -2.36
N SER A 97 -6.93 -2.13 -2.25
CA SER A 97 -7.02 -0.83 -1.61
C SER A 97 -7.99 -0.93 -0.44
N VAL A 98 -7.64 -0.31 0.69
CA VAL A 98 -8.38 -0.38 1.95
C VAL A 98 -8.50 1.02 2.52
N SER A 99 -9.74 1.46 2.77
CA SER A 99 -9.99 2.67 3.54
C SER A 99 -10.00 2.33 5.04
N PRO A 100 -9.11 2.92 5.86
CA PRO A 100 -9.14 2.69 7.30
C PRO A 100 -10.46 3.14 7.94
N ASP A 101 -11.07 2.24 8.71
CA ASP A 101 -12.38 2.44 9.35
C ASP A 101 -12.43 1.86 10.79
N ILE A 102 -11.30 1.34 11.30
CA ILE A 102 -11.22 0.76 12.64
C ILE A 102 -10.62 1.78 13.62
N ARG A 103 -11.31 2.03 14.72
CA ARG A 103 -10.80 2.87 15.81
C ARG A 103 -9.63 2.18 16.53
N ARG A 104 -8.59 2.95 16.88
CA ARG A 104 -7.37 2.47 17.53
C ARG A 104 -6.98 3.39 18.68
N ALA A 105 -7.53 3.13 19.86
CA ALA A 105 -7.28 3.95 21.05
C ALA A 105 -5.80 3.93 21.48
N ASP A 106 -5.10 2.82 21.21
CA ASP A 106 -3.65 2.69 21.37
C ASP A 106 -2.88 3.67 20.47
N VAL A 107 -3.33 3.88 19.24
CA VAL A 107 -2.74 4.85 18.31
C VAL A 107 -3.09 6.28 18.71
N GLU A 108 -4.35 6.53 19.12
CA GLU A 108 -4.80 7.84 19.64
C GLU A 108 -3.99 8.30 20.87
N ALA A 109 -3.54 7.37 21.71
CA ALA A 109 -2.75 7.68 22.91
C ALA A 109 -1.33 8.19 22.57
N GLU A 110 -0.76 7.75 21.44
CA GLU A 110 0.62 8.06 21.05
C GLU A 110 0.72 9.11 19.94
N ILE A 111 -0.35 9.28 19.15
CA ILE A 111 -0.39 10.17 17.99
C ILE A 111 -1.58 11.12 18.13
N ALA A 112 -1.31 12.38 18.44
CA ALA A 112 -2.34 13.38 18.67
C ALA A 112 -3.24 13.59 17.44
N GLU A 113 -2.68 13.50 16.24
CA GLU A 113 -3.39 13.61 14.96
C GLU A 113 -4.36 12.46 14.71
N ALA A 114 -4.21 11.32 15.42
CA ALA A 114 -5.11 10.19 15.31
C ALA A 114 -6.38 10.35 16.17
N VAL A 115 -6.43 11.31 17.10
CA VAL A 115 -7.54 11.47 18.03
C VAL A 115 -8.86 11.73 17.29
N GLY A 116 -9.84 10.85 17.52
CA GLY A 116 -11.15 10.92 16.87
C GLY A 116 -11.20 10.36 15.44
N LEU A 117 -10.08 9.82 14.95
CA LEU A 117 -10.00 9.12 13.67
C LEU A 117 -10.23 7.60 13.81
N THR A 118 -10.17 6.91 12.68
CA THR A 118 -10.31 5.45 12.59
C THR A 118 -9.16 4.88 11.76
N PRO A 119 -7.91 4.98 12.24
CA PRO A 119 -6.73 4.75 11.41
C PRO A 119 -6.44 3.27 11.19
N GLY A 120 -7.13 2.37 11.87
CA GLY A 120 -6.95 0.93 11.74
C GLY A 120 -7.55 0.40 10.43
N PHE A 121 -6.86 -0.57 9.83
CA PHE A 121 -7.33 -1.27 8.64
C PHE A 121 -7.14 -2.78 8.78
N SER A 122 -7.93 -3.54 8.04
CA SER A 122 -7.80 -4.99 7.89
C SER A 122 -8.33 -5.41 6.53
N THR A 123 -7.59 -6.26 5.82
CA THR A 123 -8.02 -6.88 4.58
C THR A 123 -7.57 -8.33 4.53
N ILE A 124 -8.28 -9.14 3.75
CA ILE A 124 -8.01 -10.57 3.59
C ILE A 124 -7.71 -10.81 2.11
N LEU A 125 -6.55 -11.38 1.83
CA LEU A 125 -6.16 -11.80 0.49
C LEU A 125 -6.14 -13.33 0.43
N PRO A 126 -6.71 -13.96 -0.61
CA PRO A 126 -6.56 -15.39 -0.78
C PRO A 126 -5.10 -15.71 -1.10
N ILE A 127 -4.60 -16.85 -0.60
CA ILE A 127 -3.21 -17.30 -0.81
C ILE A 127 -2.85 -17.40 -2.30
N THR A 128 -3.86 -17.52 -3.18
CA THR A 128 -3.70 -17.52 -4.64
C THR A 128 -3.28 -16.18 -5.24
N GLU A 129 -3.36 -15.07 -4.49
CA GLU A 129 -2.74 -13.80 -4.86
C GLU A 129 -1.22 -13.80 -4.65
N PHE A 130 -0.72 -14.80 -3.91
CA PHE A 130 0.68 -15.00 -3.57
C PHE A 130 1.24 -16.15 -4.42
N ARG A 131 1.55 -15.86 -5.69
CA ARG A 131 1.77 -16.85 -6.76
C ARG A 131 3.18 -17.42 -6.87
N VAL A 132 4.09 -17.18 -5.94
CA VAL A 132 5.45 -17.70 -5.97
C VAL A 132 5.76 -18.47 -4.68
N LEU A 133 6.18 -19.73 -4.83
CA LEU A 133 6.39 -20.70 -3.74
C LEU A 133 7.70 -20.48 -2.94
N ASN A 134 8.42 -19.38 -3.16
CA ASN A 134 9.66 -19.08 -2.46
C ASN A 134 9.47 -17.94 -1.47
N GLU A 135 9.74 -16.70 -1.89
CA GLU A 135 9.63 -15.50 -1.10
C GLU A 135 8.82 -14.51 -1.90
N GLU A 136 7.77 -14.04 -1.26
CA GLU A 136 6.85 -13.07 -1.83
C GLU A 136 7.11 -11.71 -1.18
N GLN A 137 7.33 -10.70 -2.00
CA GLN A 137 7.51 -9.35 -1.51
C GLN A 137 6.15 -8.68 -1.35
N VAL A 138 5.69 -8.56 -0.10
CA VAL A 138 4.49 -7.79 0.23
C VAL A 138 4.91 -6.39 0.66
N ARG A 139 4.41 -5.37 -0.04
CA ARG A 139 4.66 -3.96 0.26
C ARG A 139 3.33 -3.28 0.48
N VAL A 140 3.22 -2.49 1.53
CA VAL A 140 1.99 -1.80 1.89
C VAL A 140 2.27 -0.32 2.03
N PHE A 141 1.45 0.51 1.40
CA PHE A 141 1.65 1.95 1.38
C PHE A 141 0.43 2.66 1.94
N GLY A 142 0.64 3.69 2.75
CA GLY A 142 -0.39 4.68 3.04
C GLY A 142 -0.24 5.86 2.10
N ILE A 143 -1.33 6.29 1.46
CA ILE A 143 -1.34 7.43 0.53
C ILE A 143 -2.14 8.59 1.13
N SER A 144 -1.53 9.79 1.12
CA SER A 144 -2.23 11.01 1.49
C SER A 144 -1.86 12.15 0.55
N GLY A 145 -2.87 12.70 -0.13
CA GLY A 145 -2.69 13.79 -1.09
C GLY A 145 -1.67 13.44 -2.18
N SER A 146 -0.51 14.11 -2.14
CA SER A 146 0.58 13.93 -3.09
C SER A 146 1.79 13.16 -2.55
N SER A 147 1.68 12.53 -1.38
CA SER A 147 2.73 11.74 -0.74
C SER A 147 2.26 10.30 -0.52
N ALA A 148 3.22 9.38 -0.54
CA ALA A 148 3.03 8.01 -0.10
C ALA A 148 4.13 7.61 0.89
N THR A 149 3.79 6.73 1.81
CA THR A 149 4.74 6.12 2.74
C THR A 149 4.60 4.61 2.71
N GLU A 150 5.71 3.90 2.54
CA GLU A 150 5.75 2.46 2.79
C GLU A 150 5.64 2.22 4.30
N LEU A 151 4.61 1.47 4.70
CA LEU A 151 4.29 1.26 6.10
C LEU A 151 5.27 0.28 6.74
N ASN A 152 5.63 0.54 8.00
CA ASN A 152 6.62 -0.28 8.69
C ASN A 152 6.06 -1.65 9.04
N VAL A 153 6.78 -2.70 8.66
CA VAL A 153 6.47 -4.06 9.14
C VAL A 153 7.06 -4.22 10.52
N THR A 154 6.23 -4.63 11.48
CA THR A 154 6.67 -4.90 12.83
C THR A 154 6.17 -6.26 13.30
N SER A 155 7.02 -6.98 14.04
CA SER A 155 6.65 -8.19 14.78
C SER A 155 6.05 -7.87 16.16
N TRP A 156 5.72 -6.60 16.45
CA TRP A 156 5.40 -6.17 17.80
C TRP A 156 3.96 -6.50 18.21
N VAL A 157 3.90 -7.24 19.31
CA VAL A 157 2.70 -7.60 20.07
C VAL A 157 2.40 -6.45 21.03
N PHE A 158 1.23 -5.82 20.93
CA PHE A 158 0.61 -5.24 22.10
C PHE A 158 -0.29 -6.31 22.72
N ALA A 159 -0.16 -6.48 24.03
CA ALA A 159 -1.08 -7.31 24.79
C ALA A 159 -2.47 -6.65 24.76
N ASP A 160 -3.47 -7.50 24.55
CA ASP A 160 -4.89 -7.17 24.70
C ASP A 160 -5.21 -6.56 26.08
#